data_AF-A0AA92M7D9-F1
#
_entry.id   AF-A0AA92M7D9-F1
#
_cell.length_a   1.000
_cell.length_b   1.000
_cell.length_c   1.000
_cell.angle_alpha   90.00
_cell.angle_beta   90.00
_cell.angle_gamma   90.00
#
_symmetry.space_group_name_H-M   'P 1'
#
loop_
_entity.id
_entity.type
_entity.pdbx_description
1 polymer ?
#
loop_
_entity_poly.entity_id
_entity_poly.type
_entity_poly.pdbx_seq_one_letter_code
_entity_poly.pdbx_strand_id
1 'polypeptide(L)'
;MAWLPATAAAQGRPTTSISQMRLEQADDSVYLSAVVQFELPSLVEEVLDKGIAIYFVAEAEIFQERWYWTDRKVAQVQRHMRLAYQPLTRRWRLNVSPVPITGAAGLGISLNQNFDTLSDALDAIKRVGRLRLGDAAEIGDDPLHQVTFRFRLDTSQLPRPFQIGVVGQADWNIAVERTARLAVEKEK
;
A
#
# COMPACT_ATOMS: atom_id res chain seq x y z
N MET A 1 -26.72 41.47 19.94
CA MET A 1 -26.91 40.11 19.41
C MET A 1 -25.90 39.87 18.29
N ALA A 2 -24.66 39.53 18.62
CA ALA A 2 -23.65 39.17 17.63
C ALA A 2 -23.39 37.66 17.77
N TRP A 3 -23.95 36.88 16.87
CA TRP A 3 -23.63 35.46 16.72
C TRP A 3 -22.40 35.33 15.84
N LEU A 4 -21.31 34.82 16.41
CA LEU A 4 -20.15 34.34 15.66
C LEU A 4 -20.42 32.88 15.28
N PRO A 5 -20.36 32.49 14.01
CA PRO A 5 -20.39 31.08 13.66
C PRO A 5 -19.04 30.46 14.05
N ALA A 6 -19.09 29.48 14.95
CA ALA A 6 -17.94 28.61 15.21
C ALA A 6 -17.68 27.78 13.94
N THR A 7 -16.51 27.93 13.35
CA THR A 7 -16.00 27.03 12.32
C THR A 7 -15.75 25.67 12.97
N ALA A 8 -16.68 24.74 12.79
CA ALA A 8 -16.45 23.33 13.06
C ALA A 8 -15.40 22.82 12.08
N ALA A 9 -14.13 22.79 12.49
CA ALA A 9 -13.13 22.00 11.81
C ALA A 9 -13.48 20.51 12.03
N ALA A 10 -14.18 19.92 11.08
CA ALA A 10 -14.32 18.48 10.98
C ALA A 10 -12.93 17.89 10.69
N GLN A 11 -12.16 17.61 11.74
CA GLN A 11 -10.98 16.77 11.63
C GLN A 11 -11.48 15.34 11.37
N GLY A 12 -11.70 15.01 10.10
CA GLY A 12 -11.89 13.64 9.67
C GLY A 12 -10.67 12.84 10.15
N ARG A 13 -10.88 11.92 11.09
CA ARG A 13 -9.85 10.95 11.46
C ARG A 13 -9.36 10.28 10.19
N PRO A 14 -8.05 10.04 10.02
CA PRO A 14 -7.61 9.17 8.96
C PRO A 14 -8.24 7.79 9.20
N THR A 15 -9.18 7.38 8.34
CA THR A 15 -9.76 6.03 8.34
C THR A 15 -8.73 4.98 7.92
N THR A 16 -7.60 5.43 7.38
CA THR A 16 -6.48 4.61 6.94
C THR A 16 -5.30 4.78 7.89
N SER A 17 -4.80 3.70 8.48
CA SER A 17 -3.66 3.71 9.39
C SER A 17 -2.74 2.51 9.17
N ILE A 18 -1.47 2.62 9.57
CA ILE A 18 -0.52 1.51 9.53
C ILE A 18 -0.37 0.97 10.96
N SER A 19 -0.90 -0.22 11.21
CA SER A 19 -0.96 -0.83 12.54
C SER A 19 0.35 -1.51 12.94
N GLN A 20 1.05 -2.13 11.99
CA GLN A 20 2.28 -2.86 12.24
C GLN A 20 3.26 -2.68 11.09
N MET A 21 4.56 -2.59 11.41
CA MET A 21 5.68 -2.69 10.50
C MET A 21 6.78 -3.52 11.16
N ARG A 22 7.42 -4.42 10.42
CA ARG A 22 8.51 -5.26 10.91
C ARG A 22 9.55 -5.50 9.82
N LEU A 23 10.82 -5.37 10.17
CA LEU A 23 11.93 -5.80 9.34
C LEU A 23 12.41 -7.19 9.78
N GLU A 24 12.55 -8.08 8.81
CA GLU A 24 13.06 -9.44 9.01
C GLU A 24 14.23 -9.68 8.05
N GLN A 25 15.31 -10.29 8.54
CA GLN A 25 16.42 -10.77 7.71
C GLN A 25 16.27 -12.27 7.49
N ALA A 26 16.30 -12.68 6.24
CA ALA A 26 16.27 -14.07 5.81
C ALA A 26 17.05 -14.23 4.49
N ASP A 27 17.74 -15.35 4.29
CA ASP A 27 18.47 -15.63 3.04
C ASP A 27 19.36 -14.46 2.56
N ASP A 28 20.14 -13.87 3.47
CA ASP A 28 21.00 -12.69 3.25
C ASP A 28 20.27 -11.45 2.71
N SER A 29 18.93 -11.43 2.76
CA SER A 29 18.08 -10.34 2.31
C SER A 29 17.28 -9.77 3.47
N VAL A 30 16.94 -8.49 3.40
CA VAL A 30 16.03 -7.84 4.36
C VAL A 30 14.66 -7.68 3.73
N TYR A 31 13.63 -8.03 4.50
CA TYR A 31 12.23 -7.97 4.12
C TYR A 31 11.47 -7.05 5.07
N LEU A 32 10.55 -6.26 4.51
CA LEU A 32 9.55 -5.54 5.27
C LEU A 32 8.20 -6.25 5.21
N SER A 33 7.58 -6.42 6.35
CA SER A 33 6.16 -6.80 6.48
C SER A 33 5.40 -5.65 7.15
N ALA A 34 4.21 -5.32 6.63
CA ALA A 34 3.36 -4.25 7.15
C ALA A 34 1.87 -4.64 7.14
N VAL A 35 1.13 -4.11 8.10
CA VAL A 35 -0.33 -4.29 8.19
C VAL A 35 -1.02 -2.94 8.16
N VAL A 36 -1.81 -2.71 7.11
CA VAL A 36 -2.60 -1.51 6.90
C VAL A 36 -4.03 -1.76 7.34
N GLN A 37 -4.62 -0.81 8.04
CA GLN A 37 -6.03 -0.81 8.40
C GLN A 37 -6.70 0.31 7.61
N PHE A 38 -7.74 -0.04 6.86
CA PHE A 38 -8.55 0.92 6.13
C PHE A 38 -9.95 0.36 5.89
N GLU A 39 -10.88 1.28 5.66
CA GLU A 39 -12.22 1.01 5.16
C GLU A 39 -12.28 1.43 3.70
N LEU A 40 -12.92 0.60 2.87
CA LEU A 40 -13.10 0.89 1.46
C LEU A 40 -14.26 1.90 1.33
N PRO A 41 -14.07 3.07 0.69
CA PRO A 41 -15.17 3.99 0.44
C PRO A 41 -16.25 3.33 -0.44
N SER A 42 -17.52 3.66 -0.19
CA SER A 42 -18.67 3.08 -0.91
C SER A 42 -18.56 3.23 -2.43
N LEU A 43 -18.08 4.37 -2.92
CA LEU A 43 -17.88 4.61 -4.35
C LEU A 43 -16.87 3.62 -4.98
N VAL A 44 -15.80 3.28 -4.24
CA VAL A 44 -14.79 2.32 -4.72
C VAL A 44 -15.38 0.92 -4.75
N GLU A 45 -16.21 0.57 -3.77
CA GLU A 45 -16.97 -0.69 -3.73
C GLU A 45 -17.93 -0.81 -4.92
N GLU A 46 -18.74 0.22 -5.19
CA GLU A 46 -19.66 0.24 -6.33
C GLU A 46 -18.93 0.11 -7.68
N VAL A 47 -17.74 0.69 -7.81
CA VAL A 47 -16.91 0.60 -9.01
C VAL A 47 -16.36 -0.83 -9.18
N LEU A 48 -15.91 -1.44 -8.09
CA LEU A 48 -15.47 -2.83 -8.06
C LEU A 48 -16.60 -3.79 -8.46
N ASP A 49 -17.81 -3.59 -7.94
CA ASP A 49 -18.99 -4.41 -8.27
C ASP A 49 -19.37 -4.33 -9.76
N LYS A 50 -19.11 -3.19 -10.40
CA LYS A 50 -19.26 -3.00 -11.85
C LYS A 50 -18.14 -3.70 -12.66
N GLY A 51 -17.24 -4.42 -12.01
CA GLY A 51 -16.14 -5.16 -12.63
C GLY A 51 -14.95 -4.28 -13.04
N ILE A 52 -14.91 -3.02 -12.58
CA ILE A 52 -13.81 -2.11 -12.87
C ILE A 52 -12.69 -2.36 -11.87
N ALA A 53 -11.48 -2.56 -12.37
CA ALA A 53 -10.35 -2.89 -11.52
C ALA A 53 -9.84 -1.67 -10.75
N ILE A 54 -9.52 -1.89 -9.47
CA ILE A 54 -8.89 -0.91 -8.58
C ILE A 54 -7.45 -1.35 -8.32
N TYR A 55 -6.56 -0.37 -8.21
CA TYR A 55 -5.13 -0.59 -8.01
C TYR A 55 -4.71 0.00 -6.66
N PHE A 56 -3.97 -0.79 -5.89
CA PHE A 56 -3.31 -0.37 -4.67
C PHE A 56 -1.80 -0.48 -4.86
N VAL A 57 -1.06 0.43 -4.22
CA VAL A 57 0.40 0.46 -4.25
C VAL A 57 0.89 0.51 -2.82
N ALA A 58 1.70 -0.49 -2.46
CA ALA A 58 2.50 -0.48 -1.25
C ALA A 58 3.95 -0.18 -1.64
N GLU A 59 4.56 0.79 -0.98
CA GLU A 59 5.92 1.24 -1.22
C GLU A 59 6.67 1.29 0.09
N ALA A 60 7.92 0.83 0.06
CA ALA A 60 8.82 0.87 1.19
C ALA A 60 10.16 1.45 0.77
N GLU A 61 10.64 2.40 1.57
CA GLU A 61 11.97 2.98 1.46
C GLU A 61 12.72 2.76 2.77
N ILE A 62 13.99 2.35 2.66
CA ILE A 62 14.89 2.20 3.80
C ILE A 62 16.05 3.18 3.67
N PHE A 63 16.36 3.85 4.77
CA PHE A 63 17.38 4.88 4.86
C PHE A 63 18.45 4.48 5.88
N GLN A 64 19.69 4.85 5.57
CA GLN A 64 20.83 4.70 6.46
C GLN A 64 21.22 6.07 7.04
N GLU A 65 21.34 6.15 8.37
CA GLU A 65 21.73 7.35 9.11
C GLU A 65 23.25 7.55 8.99
N ARG A 66 23.71 8.61 8.32
CA ARG A 66 25.14 8.91 8.15
C ARG A 66 25.50 10.23 8.83
N TRP A 67 26.59 10.22 9.60
CA TRP A 67 26.94 11.29 10.56
C TRP A 67 27.31 12.66 9.97
N TYR A 68 27.70 12.79 8.69
CA TYR A 68 28.16 14.09 8.12
C TYR A 68 27.49 14.51 6.80
N TRP A 69 26.44 13.82 6.33
CA TRP A 69 25.54 14.30 5.28
C TRP A 69 24.25 13.46 5.25
N THR A 70 23.15 14.10 4.87
CA THR A 70 21.75 13.66 4.73
C THR A 70 21.49 12.15 4.65
N ASP A 71 20.44 11.67 5.33
CA ASP A 71 19.87 10.32 5.23
C ASP A 71 19.96 9.78 3.80
N ARG A 72 20.74 8.71 3.60
CA ARG A 72 20.89 8.08 2.29
C ARG A 72 19.81 7.01 2.15
N LYS A 73 18.94 7.17 1.16
CA LYS A 73 18.06 6.09 0.72
C LYS A 73 18.92 4.94 0.18
N VAL A 74 18.81 3.78 0.81
CA VAL A 74 19.61 2.60 0.47
C VAL A 74 18.83 1.67 -0.45
N ALA A 75 17.54 1.53 -0.21
CA ALA A 75 16.68 0.70 -1.02
C ALA A 75 15.25 1.27 -1.11
N GLN A 76 14.59 0.95 -2.21
CA GLN A 76 13.20 1.29 -2.47
C GLN A 76 12.55 0.12 -3.20
N VAL A 77 11.38 -0.31 -2.73
CA VAL A 77 10.61 -1.39 -3.35
C VAL A 77 9.14 -1.00 -3.41
N GLN A 78 8.48 -1.42 -4.48
CA GLN A 78 7.05 -1.24 -4.68
C GLN A 78 6.37 -2.59 -4.91
N ARG A 79 5.10 -2.66 -4.52
CA ARG A 79 4.19 -3.75 -4.81
C ARG A 79 2.87 -3.20 -5.28
N HIS A 80 2.50 -3.59 -6.49
CA HIS A 80 1.25 -3.24 -7.13
C HIS A 80 0.24 -4.37 -6.93
N MET A 81 -0.97 -4.00 -6.56
CA MET A 81 -2.06 -4.92 -6.24
C MET A 81 -3.30 -4.51 -7.02
N ARG A 82 -3.76 -5.35 -7.94
CA ARG A 82 -4.95 -5.12 -8.76
C ARG A 82 -6.08 -6.00 -8.27
N LEU A 83 -7.15 -5.38 -7.78
CA LEU A 83 -8.38 -6.06 -7.37
C LEU A 83 -9.47 -5.82 -8.43
N ALA A 84 -10.16 -6.87 -8.84
CA ALA A 84 -11.33 -6.76 -9.71
C ALA A 84 -12.35 -7.86 -9.41
N TYR A 85 -13.64 -7.53 -9.50
CA TYR A 85 -14.71 -8.52 -9.47
C TYR A 85 -14.93 -9.13 -10.86
N GLN A 86 -15.20 -10.44 -10.92
CA GLN A 86 -15.52 -11.17 -12.13
C GLN A 86 -17.01 -11.58 -12.09
N PRO A 87 -17.93 -10.87 -12.78
CA PRO A 87 -19.36 -11.12 -12.66
C PRO A 87 -19.79 -12.53 -13.10
N LEU A 88 -19.12 -13.10 -14.10
CA LEU A 88 -19.45 -14.42 -14.64
C LEU A 88 -19.15 -15.55 -13.64
N THR A 89 -17.99 -15.47 -12.97
CA THR A 89 -17.55 -16.48 -11.99
C THR A 89 -17.95 -16.13 -10.56
N ARG A 90 -18.42 -14.90 -10.34
CA ARG A 90 -18.73 -14.31 -9.03
C ARG A 90 -17.55 -14.38 -8.06
N ARG A 91 -16.35 -14.14 -8.58
CA ARG A 91 -15.10 -14.21 -7.82
C ARG A 91 -14.36 -12.88 -7.83
N TRP A 92 -13.71 -12.59 -6.72
CA TRP A 92 -12.76 -11.50 -6.57
C TRP A 92 -11.39 -11.97 -6.99
N ARG A 93 -10.75 -11.26 -7.91
CA ARG A 93 -9.39 -11.59 -8.38
C ARG A 93 -8.42 -10.52 -7.93
N LEU A 94 -7.43 -10.93 -7.14
CA LEU A 94 -6.28 -10.13 -6.74
C LEU A 94 -5.05 -10.55 -7.53
N ASN A 95 -4.45 -9.62 -8.27
CA ASN A 95 -3.15 -9.79 -8.89
C ASN A 95 -2.12 -8.95 -8.14
N VAL A 96 -1.02 -9.56 -7.72
CA VAL A 96 0.07 -8.92 -6.98
C VAL A 96 1.34 -8.99 -7.81
N SER A 97 2.00 -7.85 -8.00
CA SER A 97 3.19 -7.74 -8.85
C SER A 97 4.21 -6.75 -8.25
N PRO A 98 5.52 -7.00 -8.37
CA PRO A 98 6.55 -6.02 -8.02
C PRO A 98 6.64 -4.85 -9.03
N VAL A 99 6.07 -4.99 -10.22
CA VAL A 99 6.08 -3.99 -11.31
C VAL A 99 4.65 -3.52 -11.59
N PRO A 100 4.43 -2.27 -12.05
CA PRO A 100 3.11 -1.79 -12.44
C PRO A 100 2.37 -2.76 -13.36
N ILE A 101 1.10 -3.04 -13.03
CA ILE A 101 0.26 -3.99 -13.78
C ILE A 101 -0.40 -3.22 -14.93
N THR A 102 0.34 -3.04 -16.03
CA THR A 102 -0.22 -2.54 -17.29
C THR A 102 -0.91 -3.68 -18.03
N GLY A 103 -2.02 -3.39 -18.74
CA GLY A 103 -2.91 -4.39 -19.31
C GLY A 103 -2.23 -5.42 -20.25
N ALA A 104 -2.88 -6.58 -20.35
CA ALA A 104 -2.54 -7.75 -21.18
C ALA A 104 -1.09 -8.27 -21.00
N ALA A 105 -0.95 -9.19 -20.04
CA ALA A 105 0.21 -10.08 -19.90
C ALA A 105 1.57 -9.38 -19.78
N GLY A 106 1.76 -8.61 -18.71
CA GLY A 106 3.11 -8.29 -18.26
C GLY A 106 3.87 -9.59 -17.97
N LEU A 107 5.02 -9.77 -18.62
CA LEU A 107 5.98 -10.89 -18.44
C LEU A 107 6.62 -10.94 -17.03
N GLY A 108 6.03 -10.25 -16.06
CA GLY A 108 6.47 -10.25 -14.68
C GLY A 108 5.85 -11.42 -13.90
N ILE A 109 6.59 -11.89 -12.89
CA ILE A 109 6.08 -12.82 -11.89
C ILE A 109 4.96 -12.11 -11.14
N SER A 110 3.71 -12.39 -11.49
CA SER A 110 2.54 -11.88 -10.79
C SER A 110 1.79 -13.02 -10.10
N LEU A 111 1.53 -12.84 -8.81
CA LEU A 111 0.76 -13.79 -8.02
C LEU A 111 -0.73 -13.49 -8.20
N ASN A 112 -1.47 -14.47 -8.70
CA ASN A 112 -2.93 -14.39 -8.84
C ASN A 112 -3.60 -15.18 -7.73
N GLN A 113 -4.47 -14.52 -6.98
CA GLN A 113 -5.30 -15.13 -5.94
C GLN A 113 -6.77 -14.83 -6.24
N ASN A 114 -7.64 -15.80 -5.99
CA ASN A 114 -9.09 -15.62 -6.13
C ASN A 114 -9.74 -15.78 -4.76
N PHE A 115 -10.76 -14.97 -4.49
CA PHE A 115 -11.53 -14.97 -3.25
C PHE A 115 -13.02 -14.99 -3.56
N ASP A 116 -13.80 -15.55 -2.64
CA ASP A 116 -15.26 -15.62 -2.76
C ASP A 116 -15.93 -14.34 -2.23
N THR A 117 -15.30 -13.64 -1.27
CA THR A 117 -15.82 -12.39 -0.70
C THR A 117 -14.86 -11.20 -0.86
N LEU A 118 -15.42 -9.98 -0.87
CA LEU A 118 -14.62 -8.75 -0.90
C LEU A 118 -13.77 -8.61 0.36
N SER A 119 -14.32 -8.99 1.52
CA SER A 119 -13.62 -8.91 2.80
C SER A 119 -12.33 -9.73 2.79
N ASP A 120 -12.37 -10.97 2.29
CA ASP A 120 -11.19 -11.83 2.21
C ASP A 120 -10.11 -11.25 1.29
N ALA A 121 -10.54 -10.68 0.15
CA ALA A 121 -9.64 -10.00 -0.78
C ALA A 121 -9.00 -8.75 -0.16
N LEU A 122 -9.78 -7.95 0.60
CA LEU A 122 -9.28 -6.78 1.32
C LEU A 122 -8.32 -7.18 2.44
N ASP A 123 -8.57 -8.26 3.16
CA ASP A 123 -7.65 -8.76 4.19
C ASP A 123 -6.30 -9.17 3.61
N ALA A 124 -6.29 -9.74 2.41
CA ALA A 124 -5.05 -10.04 1.68
C ALA A 124 -4.30 -8.76 1.24
N ILE A 125 -5.01 -7.69 0.86
CA ILE A 125 -4.41 -6.39 0.49
C ILE A 125 -3.86 -5.66 1.72
N LYS A 126 -4.60 -5.70 2.84
CA LYS A 126 -4.23 -5.08 4.13
C LYS A 126 -2.94 -5.65 4.70
N ARG A 127 -2.65 -6.93 4.44
CA ARG A 127 -1.44 -7.64 4.90
C ARG A 127 -0.36 -7.65 3.83
N VAL A 128 0.51 -6.66 3.86
CA VAL A 128 1.64 -6.55 2.94
C VAL A 128 2.83 -7.32 3.49
N GLY A 129 2.97 -8.60 3.13
CA GLY A 129 4.04 -9.47 3.64
C GLY A 129 5.29 -9.55 2.75
N ARG A 130 6.47 -9.71 3.35
CA ARG A 130 7.76 -10.02 2.70
C ARG A 130 8.08 -9.14 1.47
N LEU A 131 8.07 -7.82 1.63
CA LEU A 131 8.63 -6.90 0.64
C LEU A 131 10.16 -6.94 0.72
N ARG A 132 10.83 -7.51 -0.29
CA ARG A 132 12.29 -7.55 -0.34
C ARG A 132 12.85 -6.14 -0.55
N LEU A 133 13.55 -5.62 0.44
CA LEU A 133 14.21 -4.30 0.36
C LEU A 133 15.55 -4.41 -0.37
N GLY A 134 16.30 -5.47 -0.15
CA GLY A 134 17.63 -5.66 -0.75
C GLY A 134 18.46 -6.65 0.05
N ASP A 135 19.74 -6.74 -0.29
CA ASP A 135 20.71 -7.56 0.42
C ASP A 135 21.06 -6.90 1.77
N ALA A 136 21.25 -7.72 2.81
CA ALA A 136 21.59 -7.23 4.14
C ALA A 136 22.93 -6.46 4.14
N ALA A 137 23.88 -6.91 3.33
CA ALA A 137 25.18 -6.24 3.15
C ALA A 137 25.06 -4.83 2.55
N GLU A 138 24.06 -4.58 1.70
CA GLU A 138 23.81 -3.27 1.11
C GLU A 138 23.11 -2.33 2.10
N ILE A 139 22.17 -2.87 2.87
CA ILE A 139 21.38 -2.13 3.87
C ILE A 139 22.24 -1.70 5.06
N GLY A 140 23.25 -2.51 5.41
CA GLY A 140 24.19 -2.22 6.48
C GLY A 140 23.74 -2.73 7.85
N ASP A 141 24.69 -2.83 8.77
CA ASP A 141 24.54 -3.50 10.07
C ASP A 141 24.08 -2.56 11.21
N ASP A 142 23.49 -1.42 10.87
CA ASP A 142 22.97 -0.49 11.88
C ASP A 142 21.89 -1.17 12.75
N PRO A 143 21.87 -0.94 14.07
CA PRO A 143 20.92 -1.61 14.95
C PRO A 143 19.47 -1.20 14.72
N LEU A 144 19.27 -0.01 14.14
CA LEU A 144 17.97 0.56 13.79
C LEU A 144 18.06 1.19 12.41
N HIS A 145 17.14 0.82 11.53
CA HIS A 145 17.00 1.42 10.20
C HIS A 145 15.76 2.28 10.15
N GLN A 146 15.87 3.45 9.54
CA GLN A 146 14.72 4.31 9.27
C GLN A 146 14.00 3.77 8.04
N VAL A 147 12.74 3.37 8.22
CA VAL A 147 11.89 2.85 7.15
C VAL A 147 10.68 3.75 6.99
N THR A 148 10.41 4.15 5.76
CA THR A 148 9.18 4.83 5.38
C THR A 148 8.33 3.87 4.56
N PHE A 149 7.13 3.58 5.06
CA PHE A 149 6.14 2.77 4.35
C PHE A 149 4.97 3.64 3.91
N ARG A 150 4.59 3.51 2.65
CA ARG A 150 3.47 4.22 2.02
C ARG A 150 2.50 3.22 1.44
N PHE A 151 1.22 3.41 1.71
CA PHE A 151 0.15 2.64 1.09
C PHE A 151 -0.87 3.60 0.49
N ARG A 152 -1.24 3.40 -0.76
CA ARG A 152 -2.20 4.25 -1.45
C ARG A 152 -3.05 3.50 -2.46
N LEU A 153 -4.24 4.01 -2.70
CA LEU A 153 -5.02 3.70 -3.90
C LEU A 153 -4.47 4.49 -5.09
N ASP A 154 -4.20 3.82 -6.19
CA ASP A 154 -3.64 4.40 -7.40
C ASP A 154 -4.74 4.74 -8.42
N THR A 155 -5.22 5.97 -8.36
CA THR A 155 -6.28 6.47 -9.23
C THR A 155 -5.82 6.75 -10.67
N SER A 156 -4.50 6.80 -10.91
CA SER A 156 -3.93 7.06 -12.23
C SER A 156 -4.25 5.96 -13.27
N GLN A 157 -4.54 4.75 -12.79
CA GLN A 157 -4.84 3.58 -13.62
C GLN A 157 -6.35 3.34 -13.81
N LEU A 158 -7.20 4.19 -13.22
CA LEU A 158 -8.64 4.10 -13.44
C LEU A 158 -9.01 4.55 -14.86
N PRO A 159 -10.12 4.06 -15.44
CA PRO A 159 -10.61 4.59 -16.71
C PRO A 159 -10.85 6.11 -16.61
N ARG A 160 -10.55 6.85 -17.69
CA ARG A 160 -10.63 8.33 -17.71
C ARG A 160 -11.93 8.93 -17.13
N PRO A 161 -13.13 8.36 -17.37
CA PRO A 161 -14.35 8.89 -16.74
C PRO A 161 -14.29 8.94 -15.21
N PHE A 162 -13.65 7.96 -14.57
CA PHE A 162 -13.49 7.92 -13.12
C PHE A 162 -12.36 8.82 -12.62
N GLN A 163 -11.33 9.09 -13.45
CA GLN A 163 -10.25 10.02 -13.10
C GLN A 163 -10.76 11.46 -12.90
N ILE A 164 -11.78 11.87 -13.65
CA ILE A 164 -12.36 13.23 -13.57
C ILE A 164 -13.12 13.42 -12.24
N GLY A 165 -13.77 12.36 -11.74
CA GLY A 165 -14.49 12.38 -10.46
C GLY A 165 -13.58 12.29 -9.21
N VAL A 166 -12.28 12.04 -9.38
CA VAL A 166 -11.31 11.97 -8.25
C VAL A 166 -10.87 13.36 -7.80
N VAL A 167 -11.02 14.40 -8.65
CA VAL A 167 -10.57 15.75 -8.33
C VAL A 167 -11.54 16.41 -7.35
N GLY A 168 -11.21 16.35 -6.05
CA GLY A 168 -11.89 17.10 -4.98
C GLY A 168 -12.81 16.29 -4.06
N GLN A 169 -12.91 14.95 -4.21
CA GLN A 169 -13.74 14.10 -3.34
C GLN A 169 -12.90 13.24 -2.39
N ALA A 170 -13.29 13.22 -1.11
CA ALA A 170 -12.77 12.32 -0.07
C ALA A 170 -13.07 10.83 -0.37
N ASP A 171 -13.94 10.57 -1.35
CA ASP A 171 -14.46 9.24 -1.70
C ASP A 171 -13.43 8.30 -2.36
N TRP A 172 -12.24 8.79 -2.70
CA TRP A 172 -11.11 7.99 -3.21
C TRP A 172 -9.89 8.02 -2.28
N ASN A 173 -10.02 8.60 -1.08
CA ASN A 173 -8.89 8.86 -0.21
C ASN A 173 -8.51 7.64 0.64
N ILE A 174 -7.77 6.71 0.04
CA ILE A 174 -7.01 5.69 0.77
C ILE A 174 -5.55 6.00 0.56
N ALA A 175 -4.95 6.70 1.50
CA ALA A 175 -3.53 6.99 1.52
C ALA A 175 -3.06 7.04 2.98
N VAL A 176 -1.94 6.39 3.25
CA VAL A 176 -1.27 6.46 4.55
C VAL A 176 0.23 6.34 4.36
N GLU A 177 0.96 7.11 5.15
CA GLU A 177 2.40 7.07 5.25
C GLU A 177 2.79 6.94 6.72
N ARG A 178 3.76 6.08 7.00
CA ARG A 178 4.37 5.97 8.34
C ARG A 178 5.87 5.78 8.19
N THR A 179 6.61 6.61 8.91
CA THR A 179 8.05 6.45 9.11
C THR A 179 8.29 5.88 10.51
N ALA A 180 9.13 4.86 10.60
CA ALA A 180 9.52 4.25 11.87
C ALA A 180 10.99 3.82 11.84
N ARG A 181 11.66 3.86 13.00
CA ARG A 181 12.96 3.22 13.20
C ARG A 181 12.73 1.79 13.65
N LEU A 182 13.16 0.82 12.85
CA LEU A 182 12.91 -0.60 13.06
C LEU A 182 14.24 -1.34 13.24
N ALA A 183 14.28 -2.28 14.18
CA ALA A 183 15.36 -3.24 14.27
C ALA A 183 15.12 -4.37 13.25
N VAL A 184 16.20 -4.88 12.68
CA VAL A 184 16.15 -6.04 11.79
C VAL A 184 16.15 -7.31 12.65
N GLU A 185 15.02 -8.01 12.69
CA GLU A 185 14.90 -9.29 13.38
C GLU A 185 15.45 -10.41 12.47
N LYS A 186 16.27 -11.32 12.98
CA LYS A 186 16.70 -12.50 12.21
C LYS A 186 15.57 -13.52 12.22
N GLU A 187 15.14 -13.98 11.04
CA GLU A 187 14.24 -15.14 10.92
C GLU A 187 14.97 -16.33 11.54
N LYS A 188 14.34 -16.99 12.54
CA LYS A 188 14.94 -18.09 13.31
C LYS A 188 14.93 -19.41 12.55
#